data_AF-A0A2V2DKX7-F1
#
_entry.id   AF-A0A2V2DKX7-F1
#
_cell.length_a   1.000
_cell.length_b   1.000
_cell.length_c   1.000
_cell.angle_alpha   90.00
_cell.angle_beta   90.00
_cell.angle_gamma   90.00
#
_symmetry.space_group_name_H-M   'P 1'
#
loop_
_entity.id
_entity.type
_entity.pdbx_description
1 polymer ?
#
loop_
_entity_poly.entity_id
_entity_poly.type
_entity_poly.pdbx_seq_one_letter_code
_entity_poly.pdbx_strand_id
1 'polypeptide(L)'
;MGFVPINRGLKVITVYSYDGKIAEGTVLDTYSDKSYAFRGLVNLLFLIEELEDRCGNTEKFMEDRSIAHDIRTNVKPIEAKKRDDVPLATFGVRILFRQNASWQGQILWNDRKREACFRSVFELIKLMDDMLCGK
;
A
#
# COMPACT_ATOMS: atom_id res chain seq x y z
N MET A 1 -2.24 17.13 -21.48
CA MET A 1 -2.12 15.66 -21.62
C MET A 1 -0.72 15.27 -21.21
N GLY A 2 -0.54 14.81 -19.97
CA GLY A 2 0.75 14.33 -19.45
C GLY A 2 0.76 12.81 -19.51
N PHE A 3 1.84 12.25 -20.02
CA PHE A 3 2.09 10.83 -20.19
C PHE A 3 1.69 10.02 -18.94
N VAL A 4 0.73 9.11 -19.08
CA VAL A 4 0.51 8.01 -18.14
C VAL A 4 1.22 6.80 -18.75
N PRO A 5 2.45 6.47 -18.36
CA PRO A 5 3.06 5.24 -18.80
C PRO A 5 2.25 4.07 -18.23
N ILE A 6 2.03 3.07 -19.06
CA ILE A 6 1.26 1.85 -18.81
C ILE A 6 1.64 1.27 -17.45
N ASN A 7 0.73 1.40 -16.49
CA ASN A 7 1.04 1.45 -15.06
C ASN A 7 0.83 0.09 -14.38
N ARG A 8 1.59 -0.94 -14.77
CA ARG A 8 1.55 -2.22 -14.02
C ARG A 8 2.13 -2.01 -12.62
N GLY A 9 1.32 -2.23 -11.59
CA GLY A 9 1.77 -2.31 -10.18
C GLY A 9 1.69 -1.02 -9.35
N LEU A 10 1.06 0.07 -9.82
CA LEU A 10 0.80 1.22 -8.94
C LEU A 10 -0.37 0.90 -8.01
N LYS A 11 -0.17 1.10 -6.71
CA LYS A 11 -1.21 1.05 -5.70
C LYS A 11 -1.51 2.46 -5.21
N VAL A 12 -2.76 2.90 -5.34
CA VAL A 12 -3.18 4.23 -4.88
C VAL A 12 -3.83 4.08 -3.51
N ILE A 13 -3.17 4.60 -2.48
CA ILE A 13 -3.59 4.56 -1.09
C ILE A 13 -4.23 5.88 -0.74
N THR A 14 -5.52 5.87 -0.46
CA THR A 14 -6.28 7.04 0.00
C THR A 14 -6.54 6.90 1.48
N VAL A 15 -6.13 7.88 2.28
CA VAL A 15 -6.33 7.93 3.74
C VAL A 15 -7.43 8.95 4.03
N TYR A 16 -8.42 8.55 4.84
CA TYR A 16 -9.53 9.42 5.26
C TYR A 16 -9.37 9.88 6.72
N SER A 17 -8.80 9.03 7.58
CA SER A 17 -8.53 9.37 8.97
C SER A 17 -7.17 8.83 9.40
N TYR A 18 -6.55 9.53 10.33
CA TYR A 18 -5.29 9.14 10.93
C TYR A 18 -5.25 9.65 12.38
N ASP A 19 -5.47 8.75 13.33
CA ASP A 19 -5.50 9.05 14.76
C ASP A 19 -4.68 8.02 15.54
N GLY A 20 -3.85 8.48 16.47
CA GLY A 20 -3.03 7.58 17.31
C GLY A 20 -2.16 6.58 16.53
N LYS A 21 -1.67 6.94 15.34
CA LYS A 21 -0.94 6.08 14.38
C LYS A 21 -1.77 4.99 13.69
N ILE A 22 -3.09 5.07 13.79
CA ILE A 22 -4.02 4.19 13.09
C ILE A 22 -4.56 4.94 11.87
N ALA A 23 -4.06 4.58 10.69
CA ALA A 23 -4.55 5.08 9.41
C ALA A 23 -5.77 4.29 8.95
N GLU A 24 -6.83 4.95 8.50
CA GLU A 24 -7.97 4.30 7.85
C GLU A 24 -8.15 4.83 6.44
N GLY A 25 -8.40 3.91 5.51
CA GLY A 25 -8.26 4.25 4.11
C GLY A 25 -8.75 3.17 3.17
N THR A 26 -8.46 3.40 1.91
CA THR A 26 -8.69 2.47 0.81
C THR A 26 -7.45 2.35 -0.06
N VAL A 27 -7.13 1.14 -0.52
CA VAL A 27 -6.12 0.89 -1.54
C VAL A 27 -6.81 0.53 -2.84
N LEU A 28 -6.66 1.38 -3.85
CA LEU A 28 -7.02 1.09 -5.22
C LEU A 28 -5.85 0.37 -5.91
N ASP A 29 -6.11 -0.84 -6.37
CA ASP A 29 -5.20 -1.53 -7.25
C ASP A 29 -5.49 -1.15 -8.70
N THR A 30 -4.57 -0.42 -9.33
CA THR A 30 -4.75 0.07 -10.71
C THR A 30 -4.77 -1.06 -11.75
N TYR A 31 -4.31 -2.27 -11.40
CA TYR A 31 -4.38 -3.43 -12.29
C TYR A 31 -5.78 -4.06 -12.32
N SER A 32 -6.42 -4.24 -11.17
CA SER A 32 -7.76 -4.83 -11.06
C SER A 32 -8.90 -3.79 -11.09
N ASP A 33 -8.58 -2.50 -11.02
CA ASP A 33 -9.52 -1.37 -10.87
C ASP A 33 -10.48 -1.56 -9.68
N LYS A 34 -9.99 -2.24 -8.64
CA LYS A 34 -10.73 -2.53 -7.41
C LYS A 34 -10.09 -1.80 -6.24
N SER A 35 -10.96 -1.28 -5.38
CA SER A 35 -10.57 -0.60 -4.15
C SER A 35 -10.87 -1.47 -2.96
N TYR A 36 -9.94 -1.53 -2.01
CA TYR A 36 -10.01 -2.37 -0.82
C TYR A 36 -9.81 -1.53 0.43
N ALA A 37 -10.69 -1.69 1.42
CA ALA A 37 -10.62 -0.93 2.66
C ALA A 37 -9.52 -1.49 3.58
N PHE A 38 -8.83 -0.60 4.30
CA PHE A 38 -7.88 -0.97 5.34
C PHE A 38 -8.05 -0.10 6.58
N ARG A 39 -7.61 -0.64 7.72
CA ARG A 39 -7.54 0.04 9.01
C ARG A 39 -6.25 -0.37 9.72
N GLY A 40 -5.41 0.59 10.05
CA GLY A 40 -4.06 0.38 10.57
C GLY A 40 -3.05 0.06 9.47
N LEU A 41 -1.79 0.42 9.71
CA LEU A 41 -0.69 0.25 8.76
C LEU A 41 -0.34 -1.23 8.54
N VAL A 42 -0.49 -2.09 9.54
CA VAL A 42 -0.22 -3.54 9.39
C VAL A 42 -1.21 -4.19 8.40
N ASN A 43 -2.50 -3.86 8.49
CA ASN A 43 -3.50 -4.36 7.54
C ASN A 43 -3.27 -3.81 6.13
N LEU A 44 -2.80 -2.56 6.02
CA LEU A 44 -2.38 -1.99 4.74
C LEU A 44 -1.24 -2.81 4.10
N LEU A 45 -0.23 -3.18 4.89
CA LEU A 45 0.88 -4.01 4.39
C LEU A 45 0.41 -5.40 3.96
N PHE A 46 -0.39 -6.09 4.77
CA PHE A 46 -0.92 -7.41 4.36
C PHE A 46 -1.76 -7.31 3.08
N LEU A 47 -2.57 -6.26 2.95
CA LEU A 47 -3.39 -6.03 1.77
C LEU A 47 -2.54 -5.80 0.51
N ILE A 48 -1.48 -4.99 0.60
CA ILE A 48 -0.58 -4.77 -0.54
C ILE A 48 0.16 -6.06 -0.90
N GLU A 49 0.65 -6.83 0.07
CA GLU A 49 1.30 -8.14 -0.17
C GLU A 49 0.36 -9.08 -0.95
N GLU A 50 -0.91 -9.16 -0.53
CA GLU A 50 -1.91 -10.02 -1.17
C GLU A 50 -2.26 -9.54 -2.59
N LEU A 51 -2.28 -8.22 -2.81
CA LEU A 51 -2.50 -7.64 -4.14
C LEU A 51 -1.32 -7.89 -5.08
N GLU A 52 -0.10 -7.85 -4.57
CA GLU A 52 1.10 -8.17 -5.36
C GLU A 52 1.18 -9.66 -5.71
N ASP A 53 0.82 -10.55 -4.78
CA ASP A 53 0.78 -12.00 -5.02
C ASP A 53 -0.27 -12.39 -6.08
N ARG A 54 -1.37 -11.65 -6.20
CA ARG A 54 -2.39 -11.83 -7.26
C ARG A 54 -1.93 -11.41 -8.66
N CYS A 55 -0.94 -10.50 -8.76
CA CYS A 55 -0.51 -9.93 -10.03
C CYS A 55 0.44 -10.86 -10.83
N GLY A 56 0.78 -12.04 -10.31
CA GLY A 56 1.53 -13.06 -11.05
C GLY A 56 3.03 -12.77 -11.21
N ASN A 57 3.60 -11.89 -10.39
CA ASN A 57 5.06 -11.79 -10.29
C ASN A 57 5.56 -12.95 -9.41
N THR A 58 5.91 -14.05 -10.09
CA THR A 58 6.40 -15.30 -9.53
C THR A 58 7.84 -15.15 -9.03
N GLU A 59 8.03 -14.45 -7.92
CA GLU A 59 9.15 -14.69 -7.00
C GLU A 59 8.58 -14.65 -5.58
N LYS A 60 7.82 -15.71 -5.24
CA LYS A 60 7.40 -15.96 -3.86
C LYS A 60 8.66 -16.19 -3.03
N PHE A 61 9.18 -15.14 -2.42
CA PHE A 61 10.45 -15.16 -1.69
C PHE A 61 10.39 -15.98 -0.38
N MET A 62 9.22 -16.44 0.04
CA MET A 62 9.08 -17.31 1.20
C MET A 62 8.62 -18.70 0.74
N GLU A 63 9.58 -19.53 0.37
CA GLU A 63 9.49 -20.92 0.83
C GLU A 63 9.50 -20.86 2.36
N ASP A 64 8.33 -21.15 2.93
CA ASP A 64 8.13 -21.64 4.29
C ASP A 64 8.85 -20.89 5.44
N ARG A 65 8.30 -19.75 5.85
CA ARG A 65 8.37 -19.37 7.27
C ARG A 65 7.03 -19.70 7.92
N SER A 66 6.96 -20.92 8.43
CA SER A 66 5.89 -21.57 9.18
C SER A 66 5.27 -20.75 10.35
N ILE A 67 5.82 -19.58 10.70
CA ILE A 67 5.20 -18.65 11.67
C ILE A 67 4.11 -17.79 11.01
N ALA A 68 4.27 -17.40 9.74
CA ALA A 68 3.30 -16.55 9.04
C ALA A 68 2.16 -17.37 8.39
N HIS A 69 2.38 -18.66 8.14
CA HIS A 69 1.34 -19.52 7.56
C HIS A 69 0.17 -19.74 8.54
N ASP A 70 0.47 -19.87 9.84
CA ASP A 70 -0.53 -20.03 10.89
C ASP A 70 -1.24 -18.70 11.24
N ILE A 71 -0.56 -17.57 11.05
CA ILE A 71 -1.12 -16.22 11.16
C ILE A 71 -1.55 -15.70 9.78
N ARG A 72 -1.96 -16.57 8.86
CA ARG A 72 -2.80 -16.13 7.75
C ARG A 72 -4.17 -15.84 8.34
N THR A 73 -4.35 -14.61 8.83
CA THR A 73 -5.68 -14.08 9.07
C THR A 73 -6.45 -14.28 7.78
N ASN A 74 -7.48 -15.14 7.83
CA ASN A 74 -8.38 -15.53 6.74
C ASN A 74 -9.26 -14.35 6.26
N VAL A 75 -8.78 -13.11 6.44
CA VAL A 75 -9.46 -11.87 6.17
C VAL A 75 -9.22 -11.57 4.71
N LYS A 76 -10.18 -11.98 3.88
CA LYS A 76 -10.22 -11.57 2.48
C LYS A 76 -10.25 -10.04 2.40
N PRO A 77 -9.56 -9.42 1.43
CA PRO A 77 -9.65 -7.99 1.17
C PRO A 77 -11.10 -7.56 1.09
N ILE A 78 -11.46 -6.61 1.93
CA ILE A 78 -12.83 -6.07 1.96
C ILE A 78 -12.89 -5.04 0.84
N GLU A 79 -13.63 -5.33 -0.24
CA GLU A 79 -13.88 -4.35 -1.29
C GLU A 79 -14.53 -3.11 -0.67
N ALA A 80 -13.92 -1.95 -0.91
CA ALA A 80 -14.37 -0.69 -0.38
C ALA A 80 -15.61 -0.23 -1.14
N LYS A 81 -16.66 0.14 -0.40
CA LYS A 81 -17.73 0.96 -0.98
C LYS A 81 -17.17 2.33 -1.36
N LYS A 82 -17.72 2.92 -2.41
CA LYS A 82 -17.40 4.29 -2.81
C LYS A 82 -17.67 5.21 -1.62
N ARG A 83 -16.64 5.91 -1.16
CA ARG A 83 -16.72 6.93 -0.10
C ARG A 83 -16.72 8.29 -0.79
N ASP A 84 -17.67 9.15 -0.40
CA ASP A 84 -17.75 10.54 -0.85
C ASP A 84 -17.01 11.49 0.10
N ASP A 85 -16.36 10.96 1.14
CA ASP A 85 -15.55 11.72 2.08
C ASP A 85 -14.35 12.38 1.41
N VAL A 86 -14.04 13.61 1.84
CA VAL A 86 -12.83 14.31 1.41
C VAL A 86 -11.61 13.56 1.97
N PRO A 87 -10.68 13.08 1.12
CA PRO A 87 -9.52 12.34 1.59
C PRO A 87 -8.56 13.28 2.33
N LEU A 88 -7.99 12.79 3.44
CA LEU A 88 -6.94 13.48 4.18
C LEU A 88 -5.64 13.52 3.38
N ALA A 89 -5.29 12.40 2.73
CA ALA A 89 -4.11 12.28 1.90
C ALA A 89 -4.25 11.16 0.87
N THR A 90 -3.59 11.32 -0.27
CA THR A 90 -3.51 10.28 -1.31
C THR A 90 -2.07 10.02 -1.70
N PHE A 91 -1.67 8.75 -1.60
CA PHE A 91 -0.34 8.26 -1.93
C PHE A 91 -0.40 7.31 -3.13
N GLY A 92 0.52 7.44 -4.08
CA GLY A 92 0.82 6.42 -5.07
C GLY A 92 2.04 5.63 -4.63
N VAL A 93 1.88 4.34 -4.36
CA VAL A 93 2.98 3.44 -3.97
C VAL A 93 3.27 2.47 -5.09
N ARG A 94 4.54 2.38 -5.46
CA ARG A 94 5.06 1.39 -6.39
C ARG A 94 6.11 0.54 -5.68
N ILE A 95 5.88 -0.76 -5.65
CA ILE A 95 6.89 -1.73 -5.21
C ILE A 95 7.74 -2.09 -6.43
N LEU A 96 9.05 -1.87 -6.32
CA LEU A 96 10.02 -2.18 -7.38
C LEU A 96 10.74 -3.50 -7.11
N PHE A 97 11.09 -3.77 -5.85
CA PHE A 97 11.82 -4.96 -5.45
C PHE A 97 11.23 -5.56 -4.17
N ARG A 98 11.20 -6.90 -4.12
CA ARG A 98 10.81 -7.70 -2.94
C ARG A 98 11.97 -8.61 -2.53
N GLN A 99 13.05 -8.03 -1.98
CA GLN A 99 14.26 -8.77 -1.57
C GLN A 99 14.47 -8.65 -0.06
N ASN A 100 15.18 -9.62 0.54
CA ASN A 100 15.53 -9.62 1.97
C ASN A 100 14.32 -9.50 2.92
N ALA A 101 13.19 -10.12 2.57
CA ALA A 101 11.94 -10.01 3.33
C ALA A 101 11.48 -8.56 3.56
N SER A 102 11.75 -7.67 2.59
CA SER A 102 11.30 -6.29 2.60
C SER A 102 10.88 -5.83 1.21
N TRP A 103 10.18 -4.70 1.17
CA TRP A 103 9.84 -4.02 -0.07
C TRP A 103 10.73 -2.81 -0.25
N GLN A 104 11.10 -2.56 -1.50
CA GLN A 104 11.79 -1.35 -1.92
C GLN A 104 11.04 -0.76 -3.11
N GLY A 105 10.99 0.55 -3.19
CA GLY A 105 10.16 1.20 -4.18
C GLY A 105 10.06 2.69 -4.01
N GLN A 106 8.95 3.25 -4.52
CA GLN A 106 8.71 4.67 -4.54
C GLN A 106 7.32 4.98 -3.97
N ILE A 107 7.24 6.07 -3.23
CA ILE A 107 5.99 6.66 -2.77
C ILE A 107 5.88 8.09 -3.32
N LEU A 108 4.76 8.35 -3.99
CA LEU A 108 4.37 9.66 -4.50
C LEU A 108 3.23 10.19 -3.64
N TRP A 109 3.39 11.37 -3.06
CA TRP A 109 2.33 12.06 -2.36
C TRP A 109 1.68 13.09 -3.27
N ASN A 110 0.43 12.84 -3.65
CA ASN A 110 -0.25 13.62 -4.69
C ASN A 110 -0.53 15.06 -4.27
N ASP A 111 -0.82 15.29 -2.99
CA ASP A 111 -1.18 16.61 -2.47
C ASP A 111 0.00 17.61 -2.54
N ARG A 112 1.22 17.15 -2.22
CA ARG A 112 2.43 18.00 -2.18
C ARG A 112 3.38 17.81 -3.35
N LYS A 113 3.01 17.00 -4.36
CA LYS A 113 3.89 16.59 -5.46
C LYS A 113 5.29 16.13 -4.98
N ARG A 114 5.33 15.49 -3.82
CA ARG A 114 6.58 14.96 -3.23
C ARG A 114 6.73 13.51 -3.60
N GLU A 115 7.88 13.15 -4.13
CA GLU A 115 8.26 11.78 -4.40
C GLU A 115 9.43 11.40 -3.49
N ALA A 116 9.35 10.22 -2.90
CA ALA A 116 10.43 9.65 -2.10
C ALA A 116 10.63 8.18 -2.47
N CYS A 117 11.89 7.75 -2.47
CA CYS A 117 12.23 6.34 -2.56
C CYS A 117 12.26 5.75 -1.14
N PHE A 118 11.81 4.51 -1.00
CA PHE A 118 11.98 3.73 0.23
C PHE A 118 12.78 2.47 -0.06
N ARG A 119 13.62 2.09 0.89
CA ARG A 119 14.53 0.94 0.84
C ARG A 119 14.10 -0.19 1.78
N SER A 120 13.02 0.02 2.53
CA SER A 120 12.37 -1.01 3.35
C SER A 120 10.91 -0.68 3.62
N VAL A 121 10.13 -1.69 4.03
CA VAL A 121 8.74 -1.51 4.50
C VAL A 121 8.65 -0.54 5.68
N PHE A 122 9.63 -0.57 6.58
CA PHE A 122 9.65 0.33 7.73
C PHE A 122 9.90 1.78 7.34
N GLU A 123 10.73 2.01 6.32
CA GLU A 123 10.93 3.33 5.74
C GLU A 123 9.67 3.84 5.05
N LEU A 124 8.92 2.97 4.35
CA LEU A 124 7.59 3.31 3.83
C LEU A 124 6.63 3.76 4.94
N ILE A 125 6.54 2.99 6.04
CA ILE A 125 5.72 3.36 7.20
C ILE A 125 6.14 4.72 7.74
N LYS A 126 7.44 4.95 7.97
CA LYS A 126 7.96 6.23 8.47
C LYS A 126 7.62 7.39 7.54
N LEU A 127 7.81 7.23 6.24
CA LEU A 127 7.47 8.27 5.26
C LEU A 127 5.98 8.59 5.30
N MET A 128 5.10 7.59 5.39
CA MET A 128 3.66 7.83 5.54
C MET A 128 3.34 8.51 6.88
N ASP A 129 3.95 8.08 7.98
CA ASP A 129 3.79 8.66 9.31
C ASP A 129 4.21 10.14 9.33
N ASP A 130 5.39 10.46 8.79
CA ASP A 130 5.92 11.82 8.70
C ASP A 130 5.03 12.70 7.81
N MET A 131 4.50 12.17 6.71
CA MET A 131 3.59 12.90 5.81
C MET A 131 2.20 13.13 6.43
N LEU A 132 1.70 12.19 7.23
CA LEU A 132 0.39 12.27 7.89
C LEU A 132 0.42 13.09 9.20
N CYS A 133 1.50 13.01 9.97
CA CYS A 133 1.73 13.82 11.18
C CYS A 133 2.20 15.24 10.85
N GLY A 134 3.07 15.38 9.83
CA GLY A 134 3.78 16.62 9.50
C GLY A 134 2.96 17.62 8.67
N LYS A 135 1.77 18.00 9.16
CA LYS A 135 0.98 19.13 8.64
C LYS A 135 1.86 20.27 8.12
#